data_AF-A0ABC9SQQ6-F1
#
_entry.id   AF-A0ABC9SQQ6-F1
#
_cell.length_a   1.000
_cell.length_b   1.000
_cell.length_c   1.000
_cell.angle_alpha   90.00
_cell.angle_beta   90.00
_cell.angle_gamma   90.00
#
_symmetry.space_group_name_H-M   'P 1'
#
loop_
_entity.id
_entity.type
_entity.pdbx_description
1 polymer ?
#
loop_
_entity_poly.entity_id
_entity_poly.type
_entity_poly.pdbx_seq_one_letter_code
_entity_poly.pdbx_strand_id
1 'polypeptide(L)'
;MKYPICPYCASEQKIRNGVLLPKCDFCGADLRDKNTGCLRLVSDKGERFNFQKMKTNIFEEHAMQSVEILKTYHSFDLYILLKEIREKRELLYMGYEIFLKAAKQDIEFEKNAEKELLVFNDWTRRMYVIENILIERQGYFPSNITDKVLQYMWDQMKHSKQNKMIVHRNNCNEPNHINTDCV
;
A
#
# COMPACT_ATOMS: atom_id res chain seq x y z
N MET A 1 -10.82 14.53 29.74
CA MET A 1 -9.60 14.19 28.97
C MET A 1 -10.01 13.15 27.94
N LYS A 2 -9.88 13.44 26.64
CA LYS A 2 -10.29 12.50 25.57
C LYS A 2 -9.37 11.29 25.60
N TYR A 3 -9.94 10.10 25.69
CA TYR A 3 -9.16 8.85 25.66
C TYR A 3 -8.51 8.70 24.27
N PRO A 4 -7.25 8.27 24.20
CA PRO A 4 -6.63 7.92 22.93
C PRO A 4 -7.40 6.76 22.28
N ILE A 5 -7.74 6.89 20.99
CA ILE A 5 -8.56 5.89 20.29
C ILE A 5 -7.66 5.03 19.39
N CYS A 6 -7.89 3.71 19.44
CA CYS A 6 -7.16 2.77 18.58
C CYS A 6 -7.46 3.05 17.11
N PRO A 7 -6.43 3.18 16.25
CA PRO A 7 -6.60 3.51 14.84
C PRO A 7 -7.17 2.36 13.99
N TYR A 8 -7.28 1.15 14.56
CA TYR A 8 -7.75 -0.05 13.85
C TYR A 8 -9.19 -0.43 14.20
N CYS A 9 -9.60 -0.27 15.45
CA CYS A 9 -10.89 -0.77 15.95
C CYS A 9 -11.73 0.28 16.70
N ALA A 10 -11.24 1.51 16.80
CA ALA A 10 -11.91 2.61 17.50
C ALA A 10 -12.20 2.40 19.00
N SER A 11 -11.59 1.41 19.66
CA SER A 11 -11.71 1.26 21.11
C SER A 11 -10.91 2.34 21.84
N GLU A 12 -11.40 2.75 23.00
CA GLU A 12 -10.69 3.64 23.91
C GLU A 12 -9.51 2.91 24.55
N GLN A 13 -8.35 3.56 24.56
CA GLN A 13 -7.12 2.99 25.08
C GLN A 13 -6.84 3.48 26.49
N LYS A 14 -6.48 2.55 27.36
CA LYS A 14 -6.17 2.83 28.76
C LYS A 14 -4.76 3.40 28.89
N ILE A 15 -4.61 4.40 29.74
CA ILE A 15 -3.33 4.96 30.17
C ILE A 15 -3.05 4.41 31.58
N ARG A 16 -1.88 3.79 31.78
CA ARG A 16 -1.44 3.29 33.10
C ARG A 16 -0.19 4.06 33.52
N ASN A 17 -0.20 4.64 34.72
CA ASN A 17 0.91 5.43 35.27
C ASN A 17 1.39 6.54 34.31
N GLY A 18 0.45 7.22 33.64
CA GLY A 18 0.77 8.26 32.65
C GLY A 18 1.28 7.75 31.30
N VAL A 19 1.39 6.43 31.10
CA VAL A 19 1.90 5.81 29.87
C VAL A 19 0.80 5.03 29.15
N LEU A 20 0.68 5.26 27.85
CA LEU A 20 -0.16 4.44 26.98
C LEU A 20 0.45 3.06 26.79
N LEU A 21 -0.37 2.01 26.91
CA LEU A 21 0.07 0.66 26.60
C LEU A 21 0.56 0.53 25.15
N PRO A 22 1.57 -0.31 24.87
CA PRO A 22 2.14 -0.42 23.53
C PRO A 22 1.17 -1.06 22.52
N LYS A 23 0.23 -1.86 23.00
CA LYS A 23 -0.76 -2.59 22.18
C LYS A 23 -2.17 -2.22 22.60
N CYS A 24 -3.09 -2.33 21.65
CA CYS A 24 -4.50 -2.16 21.89
C CYS A 24 -5.05 -3.31 22.75
N ASP A 25 -5.74 -2.99 23.85
CA ASP A 25 -6.32 -3.98 24.76
C ASP A 25 -7.45 -4.81 24.10
N PHE A 26 -8.04 -4.32 23.00
CA PHE A 26 -9.11 -4.99 22.28
C PHE A 26 -8.60 -5.82 21.09
N CYS A 27 -7.96 -5.18 20.11
CA CYS A 27 -7.54 -5.86 18.86
C CYS A 27 -6.07 -6.29 18.84
N GLY A 28 -5.30 -5.99 19.89
CA GLY A 28 -3.88 -6.36 19.97
C GLY A 28 -2.94 -5.56 19.04
N ALA A 29 -3.45 -4.60 18.28
CA ALA A 29 -2.64 -3.82 17.34
C ALA A 29 -1.59 -2.97 18.07
N ASP A 30 -0.39 -2.88 17.48
CA ASP A 30 0.66 -1.98 17.96
C ASP A 30 0.19 -0.51 17.79
N LEU A 31 0.17 0.24 18.90
CA LEU A 31 -0.21 1.65 18.95
C LEU A 31 0.96 2.60 18.67
N ARG A 32 2.14 2.03 18.40
CA ARG A 32 3.35 2.75 18.00
C ARG A 32 3.90 2.18 16.71
N ASP A 33 4.39 3.08 15.87
CA ASP A 33 5.16 2.71 14.70
C ASP A 33 6.50 2.09 15.13
N LYS A 34 6.83 0.89 14.65
CA LYS A 34 8.05 0.17 15.05
C LYS A 34 9.34 0.85 14.60
N ASN A 35 9.29 1.63 13.52
CA ASN A 35 10.46 2.25 12.92
C ASN A 35 10.72 3.65 13.52
N THR A 36 9.66 4.41 13.80
CA THR A 36 9.75 5.80 14.27
C THR A 36 9.43 5.97 15.75
N GLY A 37 8.80 4.98 16.39
CA GLY A 37 8.32 5.07 17.78
C GLY A 37 7.11 5.99 17.99
N CYS A 38 6.68 6.70 16.95
CA CYS A 38 5.55 7.63 16.98
C CYS A 38 4.24 6.92 17.30
N LEU A 39 3.38 7.57 18.07
CA LEU A 39 2.04 7.09 18.39
C LEU A 39 1.16 7.08 17.14
N ARG A 40 0.45 5.97 16.93
CA ARG A 40 -0.59 5.81 15.90
C ARG A 40 -1.93 5.79 16.60
N LEU A 41 -2.54 6.96 16.72
CA LEU A 41 -3.80 7.17 17.41
C LEU A 41 -4.70 8.06 16.55
N VAL A 42 -6.02 7.94 16.76
CA VAL A 42 -7.00 8.83 16.14
C VAL A 42 -7.80 9.57 17.21
N SER A 43 -8.49 10.62 16.80
CA SER A 43 -9.40 11.33 17.69
C SER A 43 -10.70 10.54 17.92
N ASP A 44 -11.48 10.96 18.91
CA ASP A 44 -12.83 10.47 19.21
C ASP A 44 -13.87 10.80 18.12
N LYS A 45 -13.47 11.50 17.06
CA LYS A 45 -14.34 11.83 15.91
C LYS A 45 -14.54 10.66 14.94
N GLY A 46 -13.97 9.49 15.24
CA GLY A 46 -14.07 8.29 14.42
C GLY A 46 -13.23 8.35 13.14
N GLU A 47 -12.17 9.16 13.11
CA GLU A 47 -11.28 9.28 11.95
C GLU A 47 -10.54 7.97 11.68
N ARG A 48 -10.17 7.71 10.41
CA ARG A 48 -9.26 6.61 10.07
C ARG A 48 -7.82 7.11 10.01
N PHE A 49 -6.93 6.38 10.65
CA PHE A 49 -5.51 6.70 10.60
C PHE A 49 -4.95 6.47 9.19
N ASN A 50 -4.14 7.40 8.70
CA ASN A 50 -3.45 7.20 7.43
C ASN A 50 -2.18 6.38 7.63
N PHE A 51 -2.30 5.05 7.49
CA PHE A 51 -1.16 4.14 7.60
C PHE A 51 -0.22 4.21 6.39
N GLN A 52 -0.69 4.74 5.27
CA GLN A 52 -0.03 4.63 3.97
C GLN A 52 0.70 5.92 3.63
N LYS A 53 1.99 5.80 3.31
CA LYS A 53 2.78 6.85 2.68
C LYS A 53 2.92 6.52 1.19
N MET A 54 2.02 7.05 0.39
CA MET A 54 2.16 6.99 -1.07
C MET A 54 3.24 7.98 -1.51
N LYS A 55 3.95 7.64 -2.57
CA LYS A 55 4.90 8.56 -3.20
C LYS A 55 4.16 9.60 -4.02
N THR A 56 4.69 10.82 -4.05
CA THR A 56 4.13 11.92 -4.86
C THR A 56 4.37 11.67 -6.35
N ASN A 57 5.54 11.14 -6.70
CA ASN A 57 5.91 10.85 -8.07
C ASN A 57 6.51 9.43 -8.16
N ILE A 58 6.10 8.68 -9.19
CA ILE A 58 6.62 7.36 -9.53
C ILE A 58 7.10 7.41 -10.98
N PHE A 59 8.38 7.09 -11.18
CA PHE A 59 9.03 6.97 -12.48
C PHE A 59 9.59 5.57 -12.67
N GLU A 60 9.86 5.22 -13.93
CA GLU A 60 10.39 3.91 -14.35
C GLU A 60 11.70 3.52 -13.65
N GLU A 61 12.56 4.47 -13.30
CA GLU A 61 13.87 4.21 -12.68
C GLU A 61 13.74 3.64 -11.26
N HIS A 62 12.59 3.86 -10.60
CA HIS A 62 12.31 3.23 -9.33
C HIS A 62 12.30 1.69 -9.44
N ALA A 63 11.98 1.14 -10.61
CA ALA A 63 12.02 -0.30 -10.85
C ALA A 63 13.42 -0.91 -10.70
N MET A 64 14.46 -0.08 -10.79
CA MET A 64 15.85 -0.52 -10.64
C MET A 64 16.25 -0.72 -9.17
N GLN A 65 15.44 -0.23 -8.24
CA GLN A 65 15.71 -0.37 -6.80
C GLN A 65 15.66 -1.84 -6.35
N SER A 66 16.24 -2.10 -5.18
CA SER A 66 16.22 -3.44 -4.58
C SER A 66 14.81 -3.87 -4.21
N VAL A 67 14.58 -5.18 -4.14
CA VAL A 67 13.31 -5.78 -3.71
C VAL A 67 12.90 -5.24 -2.33
N GLU A 68 13.83 -5.14 -1.39
CA GLU A 68 13.55 -4.62 -0.03
C GLU A 68 13.06 -3.18 -0.03
N ILE A 69 13.62 -2.32 -0.90
CA ILE A 69 13.13 -0.94 -1.05
C ILE A 69 11.74 -0.94 -1.68
N LEU A 70 11.52 -1.71 -2.75
CA LEU A 70 10.21 -1.81 -3.42
C LEU A 70 9.13 -2.38 -2.49
N LYS A 71 9.47 -3.29 -1.57
CA LYS A 71 8.56 -3.79 -0.54
C LYS A 71 8.08 -2.71 0.44
N THR A 72 8.72 -1.54 0.49
CA THR A 72 8.25 -0.39 1.29
C THR A 72 7.23 0.48 0.55
N TYR A 73 7.08 0.32 -0.77
CA TYR A 73 6.20 1.16 -1.59
C TYR A 73 4.74 0.83 -1.31
N HIS A 74 3.83 1.78 -1.48
CA HIS A 74 2.41 1.48 -1.41
C HIS A 74 1.98 0.58 -2.59
N SER A 75 0.99 -0.29 -2.42
CA SER A 75 0.56 -1.17 -3.52
C SER A 75 0.04 -0.38 -4.73
N PHE A 76 -0.56 0.78 -4.49
CA PHE A 76 -0.94 1.71 -5.56
C PHE A 76 0.28 2.23 -6.35
N ASP A 77 1.36 2.59 -5.65
CA ASP A 77 2.61 3.05 -6.29
C ASP A 77 3.21 1.93 -7.16
N LEU A 78 3.13 0.67 -6.68
CA LEU A 78 3.56 -0.50 -7.44
C LEU A 78 2.70 -0.74 -8.68
N TYR A 79 1.40 -0.41 -8.65
CA TYR A 79 0.54 -0.53 -9.83
C TYR A 79 0.90 0.51 -10.89
N ILE A 80 1.17 1.75 -10.48
CA ILE A 80 1.67 2.79 -11.40
C ILE A 80 2.97 2.30 -12.03
N LEU A 81 3.92 1.86 -11.21
CA LEU A 81 5.22 1.41 -11.71
C LEU A 81 5.11 0.18 -12.63
N LEU A 82 4.19 -0.76 -12.33
CA LEU A 82 3.95 -1.91 -13.19
C LEU A 82 3.35 -1.51 -14.56
N LYS A 83 2.46 -0.51 -14.59
CA LYS A 83 1.95 0.05 -15.85
C LYS A 83 3.09 0.62 -16.70
N GLU A 84 3.91 1.50 -16.12
CA GLU A 84 5.02 2.16 -16.82
C GLU A 84 6.02 1.14 -17.39
N ILE A 85 6.38 0.11 -16.61
CA ILE A 85 7.31 -0.93 -17.08
C ILE A 85 6.72 -1.77 -18.21
N ARG A 86 5.40 -2.06 -18.18
CA ARG A 86 4.75 -2.82 -19.25
C ARG A 86 4.79 -2.06 -20.56
N GLU A 87 4.48 -0.77 -20.52
CA GLU A 87 4.56 0.14 -21.67
C GLU A 87 5.99 0.23 -22.20
N LYS A 88 6.98 0.40 -21.30
CA LYS A 88 8.39 0.40 -21.68
C LYS A 88 8.84 -0.91 -22.32
N ARG A 89 8.44 -2.05 -21.73
CA ARG A 89 8.78 -3.38 -22.21
C ARG A 89 8.22 -3.60 -23.62
N GLU A 90 7.01 -3.14 -23.90
CA GLU A 90 6.41 -3.19 -25.24
C GLU A 90 7.24 -2.38 -26.25
N LEU A 91 7.62 -1.15 -25.89
CA LEU A 91 8.50 -0.31 -26.73
C LEU A 91 9.85 -0.98 -27.00
N LEU A 92 10.50 -1.53 -25.98
CA LEU A 92 11.78 -2.22 -26.10
C LEU A 92 11.67 -3.49 -26.96
N TYR A 93 10.57 -4.22 -26.85
CA TYR A 93 10.33 -5.40 -27.67
C TYR A 93 10.22 -5.03 -29.15
N MET A 94 9.47 -3.96 -29.48
CA MET A 94 9.40 -3.45 -30.85
C MET A 94 10.78 -3.05 -31.38
N GLY A 95 11.60 -2.37 -30.57
CA GLY A 95 12.98 -2.03 -30.92
C GLY A 95 13.82 -3.28 -31.24
N TYR A 96 13.79 -4.27 -30.35
CA TYR A 96 14.45 -5.56 -30.56
C TYR A 96 13.99 -6.25 -31.86
N GLU A 97 12.67 -6.30 -32.12
CA GLU A 97 12.13 -6.93 -33.33
C GLU A 97 12.60 -6.24 -34.62
N ILE A 98 12.75 -4.91 -34.62
CA ILE A 98 13.26 -4.16 -35.77
C ILE A 98 14.70 -4.58 -36.08
N PHE A 99 15.59 -4.59 -35.07
CA PHE A 99 16.97 -5.00 -35.28
C PHE A 99 17.11 -6.48 -35.62
N LEU A 100 16.26 -7.34 -35.05
CA LEU A 100 16.23 -8.76 -35.40
C LEU A 100 15.86 -8.97 -36.88
N LYS A 101 14.92 -8.19 -37.42
CA LYS A 101 14.54 -8.23 -38.84
C LYS A 101 15.67 -7.69 -39.72
N ALA A 102 16.35 -6.62 -39.31
CA ALA A 102 17.50 -6.07 -40.01
C ALA A 102 18.68 -7.06 -40.05
N ALA A 103 18.98 -7.73 -38.93
CA ALA A 103 20.04 -8.73 -38.82
C ALA A 103 19.87 -9.92 -39.77
N LYS A 104 18.62 -10.28 -40.12
CA LYS A 104 18.34 -11.33 -41.11
C LYS A 104 18.69 -10.91 -42.55
N GLN A 105 18.80 -9.61 -42.80
CA GLN A 105 19.14 -9.05 -44.11
C GLN A 105 20.61 -8.66 -44.17
N ASP A 106 21.17 -8.18 -43.07
CA ASP A 106 22.55 -7.72 -42.96
C ASP A 106 23.13 -8.02 -41.58
N ILE A 107 24.24 -8.76 -41.58
CA ILE A 107 24.93 -9.25 -40.38
C ILE A 107 25.48 -8.11 -39.50
N GLU A 108 25.67 -6.91 -40.02
CA GLU A 108 26.13 -5.75 -39.24
C GLU A 108 25.17 -5.42 -38.08
N PHE A 109 23.88 -5.73 -38.22
CA PHE A 109 22.87 -5.47 -37.19
C PHE A 109 22.76 -6.54 -36.09
N GLU A 110 23.48 -7.67 -36.17
CA GLU A 110 23.39 -8.73 -35.15
C GLU A 110 23.73 -8.20 -33.75
N LYS A 111 24.82 -7.42 -33.63
CA LYS A 111 25.23 -6.83 -32.35
C LYS A 111 24.18 -5.88 -31.77
N ASN A 112 23.46 -5.16 -32.64
CA ASN A 112 22.37 -4.29 -32.19
C ASN A 112 21.20 -5.12 -31.67
N ALA A 113 20.82 -6.20 -32.38
CA ALA A 113 19.75 -7.09 -31.94
C ALA A 113 20.07 -7.75 -30.59
N GLU A 114 21.30 -8.20 -30.38
CA GLU A 114 21.76 -8.74 -29.10
C GLU A 114 21.68 -7.71 -27.97
N LYS A 115 22.13 -6.48 -28.22
CA LYS A 115 22.08 -5.40 -27.23
C LYS A 115 20.65 -5.06 -26.82
N GLU A 116 19.74 -4.90 -27.79
CA GLU A 116 18.33 -4.60 -27.50
C GLU A 116 17.65 -5.76 -26.75
N LEU A 117 17.97 -7.01 -27.10
CA LEU A 117 17.47 -8.18 -26.38
C LEU A 117 17.88 -8.20 -24.91
N LEU A 118 19.13 -7.83 -24.60
CA LEU A 118 19.60 -7.72 -23.22
C LEU A 118 18.82 -6.67 -22.44
N VAL A 119 18.63 -5.48 -23.02
CA VAL A 119 17.87 -4.40 -22.38
C VAL A 119 16.40 -4.81 -22.17
N PHE A 120 15.75 -5.39 -23.17
CA PHE A 120 14.39 -5.93 -23.05
C PHE A 120 14.27 -6.97 -21.93
N ASN A 121 15.22 -7.91 -21.86
CA ASN A 121 15.22 -8.96 -20.84
C ASN A 121 15.42 -8.40 -19.44
N ASP A 122 16.28 -7.40 -19.28
CA ASP A 122 16.49 -6.75 -17.99
C ASP A 122 15.23 -6.05 -17.49
N TRP A 123 14.54 -5.30 -18.34
CA TRP A 123 13.26 -4.68 -17.97
C TRP A 123 12.16 -5.71 -17.72
N THR A 124 12.15 -6.83 -18.45
CA THR A 124 11.23 -7.95 -18.19
C THR A 124 11.47 -8.54 -16.80
N ARG A 125 12.74 -8.71 -16.37
CA ARG A 125 13.06 -9.17 -15.01
C ARG A 125 12.61 -8.16 -13.95
N ARG A 126 12.77 -6.86 -14.21
CA ARG A 126 12.28 -5.80 -13.29
C ARG A 126 10.76 -5.81 -13.15
N MET A 127 10.03 -6.07 -14.25
CA MET A 127 8.58 -6.26 -14.22
C MET A 127 8.19 -7.40 -13.27
N TYR A 128 8.85 -8.56 -13.40
CA TYR A 128 8.57 -9.73 -12.55
C TYR A 128 8.83 -9.49 -11.06
N VAL A 129 9.82 -8.66 -10.72
CA VAL A 129 10.04 -8.28 -9.31
C VAL A 129 8.78 -7.60 -8.74
N ILE A 130 8.19 -6.67 -9.48
CA ILE A 130 6.99 -5.95 -9.03
C ILE A 130 5.78 -6.87 -8.97
N GLU A 131 5.57 -7.70 -9.99
CA GLU A 131 4.49 -8.68 -10.03
C GLU A 131 4.54 -9.63 -8.82
N ASN A 132 5.74 -10.12 -8.47
CA ASN A 132 5.91 -11.00 -7.31
C ASN A 132 5.69 -10.29 -5.98
N ILE A 133 6.06 -9.02 -5.82
CA ILE A 133 5.73 -8.24 -4.62
C ILE A 133 4.21 -8.06 -4.49
N LEU A 134 3.50 -7.85 -5.60
CA LEU A 134 2.04 -7.76 -5.59
C LEU A 134 1.39 -9.10 -5.24
N ILE A 135 1.88 -10.21 -5.78
CA ILE A 135 1.44 -11.56 -5.41
C ILE A 135 1.67 -11.81 -3.91
N GLU A 136 2.84 -11.45 -3.37
CA GLU A 136 3.16 -11.61 -1.95
C GLU A 136 2.16 -10.86 -1.05
N ARG A 137 1.69 -9.67 -1.47
CA ARG A 137 0.80 -8.83 -0.67
C ARG A 137 -0.67 -9.20 -0.71
N GLN A 138 -1.17 -9.61 -1.88
CA GLN A 138 -2.61 -9.74 -2.13
C GLN A 138 -2.98 -11.01 -2.91
N GLY A 139 -2.01 -11.86 -3.26
CA GLY A 139 -2.22 -13.12 -3.97
C GLY A 139 -2.38 -13.00 -5.49
N TYR A 140 -2.33 -11.79 -6.05
CA TYR A 140 -2.43 -11.57 -7.50
C TYR A 140 -1.76 -10.26 -7.91
N PHE A 141 -1.55 -10.08 -9.22
CA PHE A 141 -1.30 -8.78 -9.83
C PHE A 141 -2.34 -8.54 -10.95
N PRO A 142 -2.75 -7.29 -11.21
CA PRO A 142 -3.72 -7.00 -12.26
C PRO A 142 -3.12 -7.28 -13.66
N SER A 143 -3.86 -7.99 -14.51
CA SER A 143 -3.45 -8.26 -15.90
C SER A 143 -3.44 -6.99 -16.76
N ASN A 144 -4.32 -6.04 -16.46
CA ASN A 144 -4.40 -4.75 -17.16
C ASN A 144 -4.51 -3.61 -16.14
N ILE A 145 -3.74 -2.54 -16.34
CA ILE A 145 -3.70 -1.35 -15.50
C ILE A 145 -3.89 -0.13 -16.40
N THR A 146 -5.12 0.38 -16.45
CA THR A 146 -5.46 1.58 -17.22
C THR A 146 -5.53 2.80 -16.30
N ASP A 147 -5.43 4.00 -16.87
CA ASP A 147 -5.60 5.24 -16.11
C ASP A 147 -6.96 5.29 -15.40
N LYS A 148 -8.01 4.73 -16.01
CA LYS A 148 -9.34 4.63 -15.38
C LYS A 148 -9.32 3.75 -14.13
N VAL A 149 -8.58 2.64 -14.16
CA VAL A 149 -8.42 1.75 -12.99
C VAL A 149 -7.64 2.46 -11.88
N LEU A 150 -6.54 3.13 -12.23
CA LEU A 150 -5.74 3.89 -11.27
C LEU A 150 -6.55 5.03 -10.63
N GLN A 151 -7.29 5.79 -11.45
CA GLN A 151 -8.16 6.86 -10.96
C GLN A 151 -9.24 6.31 -10.02
N TYR A 152 -9.91 5.22 -10.42
CA TYR A 152 -10.90 4.57 -9.57
C TYR A 152 -10.31 4.15 -8.21
N MET A 153 -9.15 3.48 -8.20
CA MET A 153 -8.47 3.09 -6.96
C MET A 153 -8.12 4.30 -6.09
N TRP A 154 -7.63 5.38 -6.69
CA TRP A 154 -7.32 6.62 -5.99
C TRP A 154 -8.54 7.23 -5.32
N ASP A 155 -9.66 7.26 -6.03
CA ASP A 155 -10.91 7.76 -5.49
C ASP A 155 -11.43 6.85 -4.38
N GLN A 156 -11.35 5.52 -4.52
CA GLN A 156 -11.69 4.59 -3.43
C GLN A 156 -10.83 4.81 -2.18
N MET A 157 -9.53 5.09 -2.33
CA MET A 157 -8.66 5.40 -1.19
C MET A 157 -9.08 6.71 -0.50
N LYS A 158 -9.46 7.75 -1.26
CA LYS A 158 -9.98 9.01 -0.71
C LYS A 158 -11.29 8.80 0.05
N HIS A 159 -12.26 8.12 -0.56
CA HIS A 159 -13.56 7.85 0.06
C HIS A 159 -13.40 6.98 1.32
N SER A 160 -12.58 5.93 1.26
CA SER A 160 -12.33 5.05 2.40
C SER A 160 -11.75 5.80 3.61
N LYS A 161 -10.90 6.81 3.39
CA LYS A 161 -10.37 7.66 4.47
C LYS A 161 -11.43 8.52 5.13
N GLN A 162 -12.47 8.93 4.39
CA GLN A 162 -13.58 9.73 4.91
C GLN A 162 -14.60 8.89 5.69
N ASN A 163 -14.67 7.59 5.43
CA ASN A 163 -15.58 6.69 6.12
C ASN A 163 -15.19 6.53 7.60
N LYS A 164 -15.96 7.15 8.49
CA LYS A 164 -15.68 7.13 9.94
C LYS A 164 -15.81 5.72 10.54
N MET A 165 -14.98 5.43 11.53
CA MET A 165 -15.16 4.30 12.44
C MET A 165 -16.18 4.69 13.52
N ILE A 166 -17.43 4.28 13.34
CA ILE A 166 -18.52 4.54 14.29
C ILE A 166 -18.81 3.26 15.06
N VAL A 167 -18.70 3.32 16.38
CA VAL A 167 -19.04 2.22 17.29
C VAL A 167 -20.23 2.65 18.12
N HIS A 168 -21.36 1.96 17.96
CA HIS A 168 -22.54 2.20 18.77
C HIS A 168 -22.32 1.65 20.18
N ARG A 169 -22.56 2.46 21.21
CA ARG A 169 -22.59 1.99 22.59
C ARG A 169 -24.00 1.51 22.91
N ASN A 170 -24.11 0.34 23.51
CA ASN A 170 -25.36 -0.06 24.16
C ASN A 170 -25.45 0.72 25.47
N ASN A 171 -26.50 1.53 25.64
CA ASN A 171 -26.85 2.09 26.94
C ASN A 171 -27.44 0.96 27.81
N CYS A 172 -26.58 0.12 28.38
CA CYS A 172 -26.98 -0.70 29.51
C CYS A 172 -26.87 0.18 30.75
N ASN A 173 -28.03 0.60 31.24
CA ASN A 173 -28.31 1.50 32.35
C ASN A 173 -27.32 1.46 33.51
N GLU A 174 -27.02 2.66 34.01
CA GLU A 174 -26.55 2.96 35.36
C GLU A 174 -27.33 2.12 36.39
N PRO A 175 -26.67 1.55 37.42
CA PRO A 175 -27.41 1.03 38.57
C PRO A 175 -28.06 2.22 39.29
N ASN A 176 -29.36 2.41 39.05
CA ASN A 176 -30.21 3.30 39.82
C ASN A 176 -30.01 3.00 41.31
N HIS A 177 -29.65 4.05 42.06
CA HIS A 177 -29.89 4.12 43.49
C HIS A 177 -31.36 3.76 43.76
N ILE A 178 -31.61 2.61 44.38
CA ILE A 178 -32.83 2.40 45.17
C ILE A 178 -32.37 2.11 46.59
N ASN A 179 -32.49 3.15 47.38
CA ASN A 179 -32.54 3.11 48.82
C ASN A 179 -33.97 2.64 49.18
N THR A 180 -34.11 1.51 49.87
CA THR A 180 -35.28 1.21 50.70
C THR A 180 -34.89 0.21 51.78
N ASP A 181 -34.78 0.73 53.01
CA ASP A 181 -35.08 0.02 54.25
C ASP A 181 -36.53 -0.54 54.24
N CYS A 182 -36.81 -1.44 55.20
CA CYS A 182 -38.07 -2.15 55.53
C CYS A 182 -38.32 -3.41 54.68
N VAL A 183 -38.42 -4.64 55.23
CA VAL A 183 -38.94 -5.12 56.53
C VAL A 183 -38.02 -6.21 57.10
#